data_AF-A0A7W4BQW8-F1
#
_entry.id   AF-A0A7W4BQW8-F1
#
_cell.length_a   1.000
_cell.length_b   1.000
_cell.length_c   1.000
_cell.angle_alpha   90.00
_cell.angle_beta   90.00
_cell.angle_gamma   90.00
#
_symmetry.space_group_name_H-M   'P 1'
#
loop_
_entity.id
_entity.type
_entity.pdbx_description
1 polymer ?
#
loop_
_entity_poly.entity_id
_entity_poly.type
_entity_poly.pdbx_seq_one_letter_code
_entity_poly.pdbx_strand_id
1 'polypeptide(L)'
;MISNEILGISIVAVMTIFSWLLKKYLSEKTKNLATIQDINKITTIVETIKNDNAKKLEEIKQNNLLTLATKNKHQDLKIKIYSDAIEAITKASNTFVMFSDLTYDKDKFISETLDVGIKIAKIQVVGESETVNSIIKIMTAFNIGALDLVQARIPLLQKADLIKSLEINEYTDHESEKLNYRIESLEAELLEEHIEFSKICIKKQRNVNEFLPSFISSIRKELELSPLEFDQFEMFISDMDLAYDSFANEMTELAKSS
;
A
#
# COMPACT_ATOMS: atom_id res chain seq x y z
N MET A 1 -108.52 43.33 26.46
CA MET A 1 -107.43 43.94 25.67
C MET A 1 -106.02 43.66 26.25
N ILE A 2 -105.85 42.73 27.19
CA ILE A 2 -104.56 42.50 27.90
C ILE A 2 -103.88 41.18 27.49
N SER A 3 -104.59 40.22 26.87
CA SER A 3 -104.00 38.91 26.52
C SER A 3 -103.07 38.93 25.30
N ASN A 4 -103.19 39.92 24.40
CA ASN A 4 -102.31 40.03 23.23
C ASN A 4 -100.95 40.68 23.55
N GLU A 5 -100.87 41.55 24.58
CA GLU A 5 -99.60 42.17 24.99
C GLU A 5 -98.71 41.19 25.77
N ILE A 6 -99.28 40.37 26.65
CA ILE A 6 -98.54 39.34 27.41
C ILE A 6 -98.00 38.25 26.47
N LEU A 7 -98.77 37.89 25.43
CA LEU A 7 -98.32 36.95 24.40
C LEU A 7 -97.15 37.53 23.58
N GLY A 8 -97.22 38.82 23.24
CA GLY A 8 -96.14 39.54 22.53
C GLY A 8 -94.84 39.60 23.32
N ILE A 9 -94.91 39.92 24.63
CA ILE A 9 -93.74 39.98 25.51
C ILE A 9 -93.10 38.59 25.69
N SER A 10 -93.92 37.53 25.83
CA SER A 10 -93.45 36.15 25.91
C SER A 10 -92.69 35.71 24.64
N ILE A 11 -93.25 36.02 23.47
CA ILE A 11 -92.61 35.71 22.17
C ILE A 11 -91.29 36.46 22.02
N VAL A 12 -91.25 37.74 22.40
CA VAL A 12 -90.02 38.55 22.36
C VAL A 12 -88.96 37.98 23.33
N ALA A 13 -89.35 37.61 24.55
CA ALA A 13 -88.45 37.02 25.54
C ALA A 13 -87.85 35.69 25.05
N VAL A 14 -88.68 34.80 24.49
CA VAL A 14 -88.23 33.52 23.91
C VAL A 14 -87.28 33.76 22.74
N MET A 15 -87.59 34.70 21.85
CA MET A 15 -86.72 35.07 20.72
C MET A 15 -85.37 35.63 21.17
N THR A 16 -85.34 36.45 22.23
CA THR A 16 -84.08 36.96 22.79
C THR A 16 -83.23 35.86 23.44
N ILE A 17 -83.84 34.94 24.18
CA ILE A 17 -83.13 33.81 24.81
C ILE A 17 -82.60 32.87 23.73
N PHE A 18 -83.39 32.60 22.70
CA PHE A 18 -82.98 31.77 21.57
C PHE A 18 -81.83 32.41 20.78
N SER A 19 -81.89 33.71 20.53
CA SER A 19 -80.80 34.48 19.90
C SER A 19 -79.51 34.42 20.73
N TRP A 20 -79.61 34.49 22.06
CA TRP A 20 -78.46 34.38 22.95
C TRP A 20 -77.86 32.97 22.98
N LEU A 21 -78.69 31.93 23.05
CA LEU A 21 -78.26 30.53 23.01
C LEU A 21 -77.60 30.17 21.66
N LEU A 22 -78.17 30.65 20.54
CA LEU A 22 -77.56 30.49 19.21
C LEU A 22 -76.20 31.17 19.13
N LYS A 23 -76.06 32.40 19.62
CA LYS A 23 -74.77 33.10 19.65
C LYS A 23 -73.72 32.34 20.46
N LYS A 24 -74.10 31.79 21.61
CA LYS A 24 -73.20 31.02 22.48
C LYS A 24 -72.78 29.69 21.83
N TYR A 25 -73.74 28.94 21.28
CA TYR A 25 -73.49 27.68 20.56
C TYR A 25 -72.63 27.89 19.31
N LEU A 26 -72.93 28.92 18.50
CA LEU A 26 -72.11 29.27 17.34
C LEU A 26 -70.70 29.68 17.77
N SER A 27 -70.55 30.43 18.86
CA SER A 27 -69.24 30.83 19.40
C SER A 27 -68.38 29.61 19.82
N GLU A 28 -68.94 28.65 20.55
CA GLU A 28 -68.23 27.42 20.94
C GLU A 28 -67.89 26.54 19.73
N LYS A 29 -68.82 26.40 18.78
CA LYS A 29 -68.57 25.64 17.54
C LYS A 29 -67.46 26.28 16.70
N THR A 30 -67.42 27.61 16.65
CA THR A 30 -66.36 28.37 15.95
C THR A 30 -65.02 28.22 16.65
N LYS A 31 -64.98 28.23 18.00
CA LYS A 31 -63.77 27.95 18.78
C LYS A 31 -63.24 26.54 18.54
N ASN A 32 -64.10 25.51 18.58
CA ASN A 32 -63.68 24.14 18.29
C ASN A 32 -63.17 23.98 16.85
N LEU A 33 -63.76 24.70 15.88
CA LEU A 33 -63.29 24.70 14.50
C LEU A 33 -61.88 25.31 14.37
N ALA A 34 -61.62 26.42 15.09
CA ALA A 34 -60.30 27.05 15.13
C ALA A 34 -59.25 26.11 15.75
N THR A 35 -59.59 25.41 16.85
CA THR A 35 -58.70 24.41 17.47
C THR A 35 -58.39 23.25 16.52
N ILE A 36 -59.37 22.75 15.77
CA ILE A 36 -59.17 21.69 14.76
C ILE A 36 -58.27 22.16 13.62
N GLN A 37 -58.45 23.40 13.15
CA GLN A 37 -57.59 23.99 12.12
C GLN A 37 -56.14 24.13 12.58
N ASP A 38 -55.92 24.52 13.84
CA ASP A 38 -54.57 24.64 14.40
C ASP A 38 -53.91 23.26 14.61
N ILE A 39 -54.67 22.24 15.04
CA ILE A 39 -54.19 20.85 15.09
C ILE A 39 -53.78 20.37 13.69
N ASN A 40 -54.59 20.62 12.66
CA ASN A 40 -54.25 20.24 11.29
C ASN A 40 -52.98 20.92 10.80
N LYS A 41 -52.80 22.23 11.06
CA LYS A 41 -51.56 22.95 10.72
C LYS A 41 -50.35 22.35 11.42
N ILE A 42 -50.45 22.05 12.72
CA ILE A 42 -49.37 21.44 13.49
C ILE A 42 -49.03 20.05 12.91
N THR A 43 -50.04 19.23 12.61
CA THR A 43 -49.84 17.92 11.97
C THR A 43 -49.11 18.05 10.64
N THR A 44 -49.52 18.99 9.78
CA THR A 44 -48.84 19.24 8.49
C THR A 44 -47.39 19.69 8.70
N ILE A 45 -47.11 20.55 9.68
CA ILE A 45 -45.75 20.98 10.01
C ILE A 45 -44.92 19.79 10.49
N VAL A 46 -45.45 18.96 11.39
CA VAL A 46 -44.74 17.77 11.91
C VAL A 46 -44.47 16.76 10.80
N GLU A 47 -45.43 16.51 9.91
CA GLU A 47 -45.23 15.63 8.75
C GLU A 47 -44.20 16.20 7.78
N THR A 48 -44.19 17.51 7.55
CA THR A 48 -43.19 18.18 6.72
C THR A 48 -41.81 18.04 7.34
N ILE A 49 -41.65 18.34 8.63
CA ILE A 49 -40.38 18.18 9.37
C ILE A 49 -39.92 16.72 9.34
N LYS A 50 -40.83 15.76 9.53
CA LYS A 50 -40.52 14.34 9.48
C LYS A 50 -40.01 13.93 8.10
N ASN A 51 -40.69 14.37 7.04
CA ASN A 51 -40.29 14.09 5.67
C ASN A 51 -38.96 14.75 5.31
N ASP A 52 -38.74 16.00 5.73
CA ASP A 52 -37.49 16.72 5.50
C ASP A 52 -36.31 16.09 6.27
N ASN A 53 -36.54 15.67 7.51
CA ASN A 53 -35.52 14.94 8.28
C ASN A 53 -35.23 13.56 7.67
N ALA A 54 -36.25 12.85 7.17
CA ALA A 54 -36.04 11.58 6.47
C ALA A 54 -35.22 11.77 5.19
N LYS A 55 -35.48 12.83 4.41
CA LYS A 55 -34.67 13.20 3.24
C LYS A 55 -33.21 13.49 3.61
N LYS A 56 -32.99 14.37 4.60
CA LYS A 56 -31.64 14.70 5.08
C LYS A 56 -30.89 13.48 5.58
N LEU A 57 -31.57 12.58 6.30
CA LEU A 57 -30.96 11.34 6.78
C LEU A 57 -30.54 10.43 5.63
N GLU A 58 -31.38 10.29 4.60
CA GLU A 58 -31.06 9.50 3.43
C GLU A 58 -29.91 10.13 2.62
N GLU A 59 -29.89 11.45 2.46
CA GLU A 59 -28.75 12.16 1.84
C GLU A 59 -27.44 11.94 2.61
N ILE A 60 -27.45 12.06 3.94
CA ILE A 60 -26.27 11.81 4.78
C ILE A 60 -25.81 10.35 4.62
N LYS A 61 -26.75 9.41 4.63
CA LYS A 61 -26.45 7.99 4.44
C LYS A 61 -25.83 7.71 3.07
N GLN A 62 -26.39 8.27 2.00
CA GLN A 62 -25.86 8.11 0.64
C GLN A 62 -24.45 8.73 0.52
N ASN A 63 -24.24 9.93 1.07
CA ASN A 63 -22.93 10.58 1.08
C ASN A 63 -21.88 9.77 1.86
N ASN A 64 -22.25 9.21 3.01
CA ASN A 64 -21.36 8.37 3.80
C ASN A 64 -21.01 7.07 3.05
N LEU A 65 -21.99 6.43 2.40
CA LEU A 65 -21.74 5.23 1.58
C LEU A 65 -20.80 5.52 0.41
N LEU A 66 -20.97 6.66 -0.27
CA LEU A 66 -20.07 7.09 -1.35
C LEU A 66 -18.64 7.33 -0.84
N THR A 67 -18.52 8.00 0.31
CA THR A 67 -17.23 8.31 0.94
C THR A 67 -16.51 7.03 1.37
N LEU A 68 -17.23 6.08 1.97
CA LEU A 68 -16.69 4.77 2.34
C LEU A 68 -16.27 3.97 1.10
N ALA A 69 -17.09 3.94 0.05
CA ALA A 69 -16.74 3.27 -1.20
C ALA A 69 -15.46 3.86 -1.84
N THR A 70 -15.32 5.18 -1.80
CA THR A 70 -14.12 5.86 -2.28
C THR A 70 -12.89 5.54 -1.42
N LYS A 71 -13.02 5.56 -0.08
CA LYS A 71 -11.95 5.18 0.85
C LYS A 71 -11.48 3.75 0.58
N ASN A 72 -12.42 2.80 0.47
CA ASN A 72 -12.11 1.39 0.21
C ASN A 72 -11.36 1.21 -1.12
N LYS A 73 -11.84 1.84 -2.21
CA LYS A 73 -11.17 1.78 -3.51
C LYS A 73 -9.75 2.35 -3.46
N HIS A 74 -9.53 3.42 -2.69
CA HIS A 74 -8.22 4.01 -2.51
C HIS A 74 -7.29 3.08 -1.70
N GLN A 75 -7.81 2.43 -0.66
CA GLN A 75 -7.07 1.47 0.15
C GLN A 75 -6.69 0.23 -0.66
N ASP A 76 -7.60 -0.32 -1.48
CA ASP A 76 -7.31 -1.44 -2.38
C ASP A 76 -6.19 -1.09 -3.38
N LEU A 77 -6.21 0.13 -3.91
CA LEU A 77 -5.16 0.62 -4.80
C LEU A 77 -3.81 0.72 -4.09
N LYS A 78 -3.79 1.23 -2.84
CA LYS A 78 -2.57 1.29 -2.02
C LYS A 78 -2.01 -0.10 -1.75
N ILE A 79 -2.85 -1.05 -1.33
CA ILE A 79 -2.44 -2.45 -1.10
C ILE A 79 -1.78 -3.03 -2.34
N LYS A 80 -2.39 -2.85 -3.52
CA LYS A 80 -1.82 -3.32 -4.78
C LYS A 80 -0.46 -2.69 -5.06
N ILE A 81 -0.33 -1.37 -4.96
CA ILE A 81 0.93 -0.66 -5.22
C ILE A 81 2.03 -1.10 -4.25
N TYR A 82 1.71 -1.25 -2.97
CA TYR A 82 2.68 -1.70 -1.97
C TYR A 82 3.08 -3.16 -2.16
N SER A 83 2.15 -4.03 -2.54
CA SER A 83 2.47 -5.42 -2.88
C SER A 83 3.40 -5.49 -4.10
N ASP A 84 3.09 -4.77 -5.18
CA ASP A 84 3.93 -4.69 -6.38
C ASP A 84 5.34 -4.17 -6.03
N ALA A 85 5.44 -3.21 -5.11
CA ALA A 85 6.73 -2.67 -4.70
C ALA A 85 7.53 -3.63 -3.82
N ILE A 86 6.90 -4.36 -2.89
CA ILE A 86 7.60 -5.38 -2.08
C ILE A 86 8.18 -6.47 -2.99
N GLU A 87 7.40 -6.93 -3.98
CA GLU A 87 7.88 -7.85 -5.02
C GLU A 87 9.09 -7.26 -5.78
N ALA A 88 8.99 -6.00 -6.21
CA ALA A 88 10.07 -5.29 -6.90
C ALA A 88 11.35 -5.20 -6.06
N ILE A 89 11.24 -4.88 -4.77
CA ILE A 89 12.39 -4.78 -3.86
C ILE A 89 13.03 -6.15 -3.66
N THR A 90 12.23 -7.20 -3.54
CA THR A 90 12.72 -8.58 -3.41
C THR A 90 13.47 -8.99 -4.68
N LYS A 91 12.93 -8.65 -5.86
CA LYS A 91 13.60 -8.89 -7.14
C LYS A 91 14.92 -8.12 -7.22
N ALA A 92 14.92 -6.84 -6.84
CA ALA A 92 16.10 -5.99 -6.83
C ALA A 92 17.18 -6.52 -5.89
N SER A 93 16.82 -6.94 -4.67
CA SER A 93 17.80 -7.49 -3.72
C SER A 93 18.39 -8.81 -4.24
N ASN A 94 17.58 -9.67 -4.86
CA ASN A 94 18.04 -10.92 -5.47
C ASN A 94 18.95 -10.69 -6.68
N THR A 95 18.82 -9.56 -7.39
CA THR A 95 19.73 -9.22 -8.49
C THR A 95 21.19 -9.17 -8.03
N PHE A 96 21.48 -8.79 -6.78
CA PHE A 96 22.85 -8.80 -6.28
C PHE A 96 23.46 -10.19 -6.22
N VAL A 97 22.69 -11.21 -5.83
CA VAL A 97 23.17 -12.59 -5.91
C VAL A 97 23.43 -12.99 -7.36
N MET A 98 22.61 -12.53 -8.31
CA MET A 98 22.84 -12.81 -9.73
C MET A 98 24.12 -12.19 -10.29
N PHE A 99 24.70 -11.15 -9.66
CA PHE A 99 26.01 -10.63 -10.08
C PHE A 99 27.12 -11.68 -9.94
N SER A 100 27.01 -12.62 -8.99
CA SER A 100 27.98 -13.70 -8.86
C SER A 100 27.95 -14.63 -10.07
N ASP A 101 26.88 -14.67 -10.86
CA ASP A 101 26.94 -15.40 -12.13
C ASP A 101 27.67 -14.53 -13.17
N LEU A 102 28.88 -14.93 -13.58
CA LEU A 102 29.64 -14.20 -14.61
C LEU A 102 28.96 -14.24 -15.99
N THR A 103 27.97 -15.11 -16.19
CA THR A 103 27.14 -15.15 -17.41
C THR A 103 25.91 -14.23 -17.35
N TYR A 104 25.65 -13.60 -16.19
CA TYR A 104 24.50 -12.72 -16.01
C TYR A 104 24.59 -11.50 -16.93
N ASP A 105 23.61 -11.41 -17.82
CA ASP A 105 23.55 -10.50 -18.96
C ASP A 105 23.23 -9.05 -18.56
N LYS A 106 23.86 -8.10 -19.27
CA LYS A 106 23.68 -6.67 -19.00
C LYS A 106 22.26 -6.20 -19.37
N ASP A 107 21.69 -6.73 -20.46
CA ASP A 107 20.39 -6.25 -20.96
C ASP A 107 19.28 -6.78 -20.05
N LYS A 108 19.45 -8.01 -19.53
CA LYS A 108 18.66 -8.56 -18.43
C LYS A 108 18.72 -7.65 -17.20
N PHE A 109 19.91 -7.29 -16.72
CA PHE A 109 20.05 -6.36 -15.57
C PHE A 109 19.33 -5.03 -15.77
N ILE A 110 19.49 -4.41 -16.94
CA ILE A 110 18.85 -3.12 -17.27
C ILE A 110 17.33 -3.28 -17.29
N SER A 111 16.81 -4.32 -17.94
CA SER A 111 15.36 -4.54 -18.05
C SER A 111 14.71 -4.81 -16.69
N GLU A 112 15.36 -5.61 -15.83
CA GLU A 112 14.88 -5.90 -14.49
C GLU A 112 14.90 -4.65 -13.59
N THR A 113 15.97 -3.85 -13.67
CA THR A 113 16.09 -2.60 -12.91
C THR A 113 15.04 -1.56 -13.32
N LEU A 114 14.73 -1.47 -14.62
CA LEU A 114 13.67 -0.58 -15.12
C LEU A 114 12.28 -0.98 -14.60
N ASP A 115 11.95 -2.27 -14.65
CA ASP A 115 10.69 -2.82 -14.11
C ASP A 115 10.55 -2.51 -12.60
N VAL A 116 11.62 -2.71 -11.83
CA VAL A 116 11.68 -2.36 -10.41
C VAL A 116 11.41 -0.87 -10.20
N GLY A 117 12.09 0.00 -10.95
CA GLY A 117 11.93 1.44 -10.85
C GLY A 117 10.48 1.91 -11.11
N ILE A 118 9.80 1.32 -12.10
CA ILE A 118 8.40 1.64 -12.43
C ILE A 118 7.46 1.26 -11.28
N LYS A 119 7.63 0.07 -10.69
CA LYS A 119 6.79 -0.39 -9.57
C LYS A 119 7.00 0.49 -8.33
N ILE A 120 8.25 0.84 -8.02
CA ILE A 120 8.61 1.67 -6.86
C ILE A 120 8.18 3.13 -7.02
N ALA A 121 8.28 3.70 -8.21
CA ALA A 121 7.89 5.10 -8.47
C ALA A 121 6.42 5.39 -8.09
N LYS A 122 5.53 4.40 -8.21
CA LYS A 122 4.12 4.54 -7.82
C LYS A 122 3.93 4.87 -6.34
N ILE A 123 4.85 4.43 -5.46
CA ILE A 123 4.81 4.76 -4.03
C ILE A 123 4.93 6.25 -3.80
N GLN A 124 5.72 6.97 -4.60
CA GLN A 124 5.89 8.41 -4.46
C GLN A 124 4.58 9.18 -4.69
N VAL A 125 3.59 8.56 -5.35
CA VAL A 125 2.28 9.16 -5.63
C VAL A 125 1.26 8.84 -4.54
N VAL A 126 1.31 7.64 -3.96
CA VAL A 126 0.25 7.16 -3.03
C VAL A 126 0.68 7.09 -1.57
N GLY A 127 1.98 7.10 -1.31
CA GLY A 127 2.56 6.92 0.02
C GLY A 127 2.70 8.19 0.83
N GLU A 128 2.61 8.03 2.14
CA GLU A 128 2.91 9.08 3.09
C GLU A 128 4.43 9.31 3.20
N SER A 129 4.81 10.44 3.80
CA SER A 129 6.22 10.84 3.91
C SER A 129 7.10 9.78 4.58
N GLU A 130 6.58 9.06 5.58
CA GLU A 130 7.30 7.98 6.25
C GLU A 130 7.58 6.79 5.31
N THR A 131 6.57 6.37 4.55
CA THR A 131 6.66 5.31 3.54
C THR A 131 7.62 5.69 2.42
N VAL A 132 7.48 6.93 1.90
CA VAL A 132 8.34 7.48 0.84
C VAL A 132 9.80 7.59 1.31
N ASN A 133 10.04 8.05 2.54
CA ASN A 133 11.40 8.12 3.07
C ASN A 133 12.03 6.74 3.27
N SER A 134 11.24 5.75 3.72
CA SER A 134 11.72 4.36 3.88
C SER A 134 12.12 3.75 2.54
N ILE A 135 11.31 3.92 1.48
CA ILE A 135 11.65 3.37 0.15
C ILE A 135 12.85 4.08 -0.49
N ILE A 136 13.05 5.37 -0.22
CA ILE A 136 14.24 6.10 -0.69
C ILE A 136 15.52 5.50 -0.09
N LYS A 137 15.51 5.07 1.18
CA LYS A 137 16.66 4.40 1.82
C LYS A 137 16.97 3.07 1.13
N ILE A 138 15.95 2.26 0.86
CA ILE A 138 16.09 1.00 0.12
C ILE A 138 16.69 1.25 -1.26
N MET A 139 16.14 2.20 -2.02
CA MET A 139 16.64 2.53 -3.36
C MET A 139 18.07 3.08 -3.34
N THR A 140 18.42 3.86 -2.31
CA THR A 140 19.78 4.37 -2.14
C THR A 140 20.76 3.24 -1.88
N ALA A 141 20.43 2.33 -0.96
CA ALA A 141 21.23 1.15 -0.66
C ALA A 141 21.39 0.25 -1.89
N PHE A 142 20.31 0.04 -2.65
CA PHE A 142 20.34 -0.72 -3.90
C PHE A 142 21.24 -0.07 -4.95
N ASN A 143 21.08 1.24 -5.22
CA ASN A 143 21.86 1.91 -6.25
C ASN A 143 23.36 1.93 -5.92
N ILE A 144 23.73 2.18 -4.65
CA ILE A 144 25.12 2.13 -4.19
C ILE A 144 25.66 0.70 -4.34
N GLY A 145 24.91 -0.30 -3.87
CA GLY A 145 25.32 -1.70 -3.99
C GLY A 145 25.50 -2.14 -5.45
N ALA A 146 24.58 -1.77 -6.34
CA ALA A 146 24.66 -2.10 -7.75
C ALA A 146 25.91 -1.51 -8.41
N LEU A 147 26.21 -0.23 -8.16
CA LEU A 147 27.39 0.43 -8.71
C LEU A 147 28.68 -0.21 -8.22
N ASP A 148 28.78 -0.49 -6.92
CA ASP A 148 29.94 -1.15 -6.33
C ASP A 148 30.16 -2.55 -6.93
N LEU A 149 29.08 -3.33 -7.11
CA LEU A 149 29.17 -4.68 -7.68
C LEU A 149 29.50 -4.66 -9.17
N VAL A 150 28.93 -3.74 -9.95
CA VAL A 150 29.30 -3.55 -11.36
C VAL A 150 30.79 -3.27 -11.47
N GLN A 151 31.32 -2.36 -10.65
CA GLN A 151 32.73 -2.00 -10.66
C GLN A 151 33.62 -3.19 -10.28
N ALA A 152 33.28 -3.91 -9.21
CA ALA A 152 34.05 -5.06 -8.74
C ALA A 152 33.96 -6.29 -9.68
N ARG A 153 32.91 -6.40 -10.51
CA ARG A 153 32.74 -7.49 -11.48
C ARG A 153 33.63 -7.38 -12.72
N ILE A 154 34.03 -6.16 -13.10
CA ILE A 154 34.84 -5.91 -14.31
C ILE A 154 36.13 -6.76 -14.38
N PRO A 155 37.01 -6.78 -13.36
CA PRO A 155 38.24 -7.55 -13.42
C PRO A 155 38.01 -9.06 -13.57
N LEU A 156 36.95 -9.60 -12.95
CA LEU A 156 36.58 -11.02 -13.08
C LEU A 156 36.18 -11.37 -14.51
N LEU A 157 35.36 -10.53 -15.15
CA LEU A 157 34.96 -10.72 -16.55
C LEU A 157 36.17 -10.66 -17.48
N GLN A 158 37.08 -9.69 -17.26
CA GLN A 158 38.31 -9.58 -18.05
C GLN A 158 39.20 -10.82 -17.91
N LYS A 159 39.31 -11.39 -16.71
CA LYS A 159 40.09 -12.61 -16.46
C LYS A 159 39.42 -13.84 -17.10
N ALA A 160 38.10 -13.96 -16.99
CA ALA A 160 37.34 -15.03 -17.64
C ALA A 160 37.44 -14.99 -19.17
N ASP A 161 37.34 -13.79 -19.76
CA ASP A 161 37.52 -13.59 -21.21
C ASP A 161 38.95 -13.92 -21.65
N LEU A 162 39.96 -13.58 -20.84
CA LEU A 162 41.36 -13.93 -21.10
C LEU A 162 41.53 -15.45 -21.13
N ILE A 163 41.07 -16.17 -20.10
CA ILE A 163 41.14 -17.65 -20.04
C ILE A 163 40.52 -18.26 -21.30
N LYS A 164 39.29 -17.87 -21.63
CA LYS A 164 38.59 -18.34 -22.82
C LYS A 164 39.35 -18.07 -24.12
N SER A 165 40.02 -16.92 -24.22
CA SER A 165 40.83 -16.58 -25.38
C SER A 165 42.09 -17.44 -25.50
N LEU A 166 42.65 -17.91 -24.39
CA LEU A 166 43.83 -18.78 -24.36
C LEU A 166 43.48 -20.21 -24.77
N GLU A 167 42.29 -20.72 -24.38
CA GLU A 167 41.80 -22.06 -24.73
C GLU A 167 41.53 -22.26 -26.24
N ILE A 168 41.19 -21.20 -26.97
CA ILE A 168 40.77 -21.27 -28.38
C ILE A 168 41.97 -21.39 -29.35
N ASN A 169 43.18 -21.05 -28.92
CA ASN A 169 44.33 -20.97 -29.81
C ASN A 169 45.03 -22.35 -29.96
N GLU A 170 45.28 -22.77 -31.21
CA GLU A 170 46.04 -23.99 -31.52
C GLU A 170 47.55 -23.77 -31.31
N TYR A 171 48.21 -24.57 -30.46
CA TYR A 171 49.64 -24.47 -30.17
C TYR A 171 50.40 -25.78 -30.43
N THR A 172 51.73 -25.69 -30.57
CA THR A 172 52.62 -26.86 -30.64
C THR A 172 52.65 -27.63 -29.33
N ASP A 173 52.95 -28.95 -29.36
CA ASP A 173 52.88 -29.84 -28.17
C ASP A 173 53.62 -29.31 -26.92
N HIS A 174 54.79 -28.69 -27.08
CA HIS A 174 55.58 -28.17 -25.95
C HIS A 174 55.07 -26.81 -25.44
N GLU A 175 54.48 -25.99 -26.30
CA GLU A 175 53.85 -24.71 -25.91
C GLU A 175 52.50 -24.93 -25.24
N SER A 176 51.81 -26.03 -25.60
CA SER A 176 50.55 -26.47 -25.02
C SER A 176 50.66 -26.78 -23.53
N GLU A 177 51.68 -27.52 -23.08
CA GLU A 177 51.86 -27.86 -21.66
C GLU A 177 52.07 -26.63 -20.77
N LYS A 178 52.92 -25.69 -21.20
CA LYS A 178 53.16 -24.44 -20.48
C LYS A 178 51.91 -23.54 -20.44
N LEU A 179 51.13 -23.54 -21.52
CA LEU A 179 49.89 -22.80 -21.60
C LEU A 179 48.82 -23.39 -20.68
N ASN A 180 48.67 -24.71 -20.65
CA ASN A 180 47.72 -25.40 -19.77
C ASN A 180 48.00 -25.09 -18.31
N TYR A 181 49.27 -25.15 -17.88
CA TYR A 181 49.65 -24.73 -16.53
C TYR A 181 49.27 -23.27 -16.23
N ARG A 182 49.40 -22.37 -17.22
CA ARG A 182 49.01 -20.97 -17.05
C ARG A 182 47.48 -20.81 -16.98
N ILE A 183 46.73 -21.57 -17.75
CA ILE A 183 45.25 -21.59 -17.71
C ILE A 183 44.79 -22.08 -16.34
N GLU A 184 45.28 -23.23 -15.87
CA GLU A 184 44.95 -23.79 -14.56
C GLU A 184 45.25 -22.80 -13.42
N SER A 185 46.42 -22.15 -13.48
CA SER A 185 46.78 -21.09 -12.51
C SER A 185 45.82 -19.90 -12.55
N LEU A 186 45.38 -19.45 -13.74
CA LEU A 186 44.44 -18.34 -13.88
C LEU A 186 43.03 -18.73 -13.44
N GLU A 187 42.61 -19.97 -13.69
CA GLU A 187 41.31 -20.50 -13.24
C GLU A 187 41.24 -20.59 -11.71
N ALA A 188 42.32 -21.07 -11.06
CA ALA A 188 42.40 -21.09 -9.61
C ALA A 188 42.34 -19.66 -9.01
N GLU A 189 43.10 -18.72 -9.59
CA GLU A 189 43.04 -17.31 -9.19
C GLU A 189 41.65 -16.71 -9.41
N LEU A 190 40.99 -17.03 -10.54
CA LEU A 190 39.63 -16.55 -10.84
C LEU A 190 38.62 -17.11 -9.82
N LEU A 191 38.71 -18.39 -9.48
CA LEU A 191 37.82 -19.03 -8.52
C LEU A 191 37.92 -18.38 -7.13
N GLU A 192 39.13 -18.12 -6.65
CA GLU A 192 39.35 -17.45 -5.36
C GLU A 192 38.74 -16.04 -5.35
N GLU A 193 39.04 -15.22 -6.37
CA GLU A 193 38.47 -13.86 -6.49
C GLU A 193 36.94 -13.88 -6.66
N HIS A 194 36.41 -14.90 -7.33
CA HIS A 194 34.98 -15.06 -7.57
C HIS A 194 34.21 -15.42 -6.30
N ILE A 195 34.78 -16.27 -5.43
CA ILE A 195 34.24 -16.57 -4.10
C ILE A 195 34.18 -15.29 -3.25
N GLU A 196 35.26 -14.51 -3.21
CA GLU A 196 35.29 -13.24 -2.47
C GLU A 196 34.28 -12.23 -3.03
N PHE A 197 34.16 -12.12 -4.34
CA PHE A 197 33.15 -11.27 -4.96
C PHE A 197 31.72 -11.72 -4.62
N SER A 198 31.46 -13.03 -4.57
CA SER A 198 30.16 -13.59 -4.17
C SER A 198 29.78 -13.21 -2.73
N LYS A 199 30.76 -13.17 -1.81
CA LYS A 199 30.55 -12.66 -0.44
C LYS A 199 30.14 -11.19 -0.44
N ILE A 200 30.76 -10.37 -1.30
CA ILE A 200 30.39 -8.96 -1.44
C ILE A 200 28.95 -8.84 -1.96
N CYS A 201 28.54 -9.63 -2.95
CA CYS A 201 27.17 -9.66 -3.46
C CYS A 201 26.12 -9.89 -2.36
N ILE A 202 26.35 -10.89 -1.50
CA ILE A 202 25.43 -11.23 -0.41
C ILE A 202 25.39 -10.13 0.64
N LYS A 203 26.55 -9.58 1.00
CA LYS A 203 26.63 -8.44 1.92
C LYS A 203 25.84 -7.23 1.40
N LYS A 204 25.92 -6.94 0.10
CA LYS A 204 25.11 -5.87 -0.50
C LYS A 204 23.60 -6.19 -0.46
N GLN A 205 23.21 -7.45 -0.64
CA GLN A 205 21.81 -7.88 -0.55
C GLN A 205 21.26 -7.65 0.85
N ARG A 206 22.04 -8.03 1.87
CA ARG A 206 21.71 -7.78 3.26
C ARG A 206 21.48 -6.29 3.53
N ASN A 207 22.37 -5.42 3.08
CA ASN A 207 22.23 -3.98 3.31
C ASN A 207 20.90 -3.41 2.77
N VAL A 208 20.37 -3.97 1.67
CA VAL A 208 19.04 -3.58 1.16
C VAL A 208 17.94 -4.13 2.07
N ASN A 209 18.05 -5.39 2.46
CA ASN A 209 17.07 -6.08 3.30
C ASN A 209 16.98 -5.50 4.73
N GLU A 210 18.04 -4.88 5.25
CA GLU A 210 18.03 -4.18 6.54
C GLU A 210 16.99 -3.05 6.61
N PHE A 211 16.61 -2.48 5.47
CA PHE A 211 15.61 -1.42 5.41
C PHE A 211 14.17 -1.93 5.18
N LEU A 212 13.99 -3.23 4.86
CA LEU A 212 12.67 -3.81 4.62
C LEU A 212 11.73 -3.72 5.83
N PRO A 213 12.17 -4.01 7.08
CA PRO A 213 11.29 -3.91 8.25
C PRO A 213 10.67 -2.53 8.43
N SER A 214 11.50 -1.47 8.35
CA SER A 214 11.04 -0.07 8.44
C SER A 214 10.02 0.25 7.35
N PHE A 215 10.28 -0.20 6.11
CA PHE A 215 9.38 0.03 4.99
C PHE A 215 8.04 -0.70 5.17
N ILE A 216 8.05 -1.98 5.52
CA ILE A 216 6.85 -2.77 5.77
C ILE A 216 6.06 -2.18 6.95
N SER A 217 6.73 -1.77 8.02
CA SER A 217 6.10 -1.12 9.18
C SER A 217 5.37 0.16 8.78
N SER A 218 6.03 1.02 7.99
CA SER A 218 5.41 2.26 7.49
C SER A 218 4.19 2.00 6.61
N ILE A 219 4.23 1.01 5.70
CA ILE A 219 3.07 0.58 4.90
C ILE A 219 1.92 0.11 5.80
N ARG A 220 2.20 -0.76 6.77
CA ARG A 220 1.16 -1.32 7.64
C ARG A 220 0.46 -0.25 8.46
N LYS A 221 1.24 0.70 9.00
CA LYS A 221 0.71 1.88 9.69
C LYS A 221 -0.20 2.70 8.77
N GLU A 222 0.25 2.97 7.55
CA GLU A 222 -0.52 3.74 6.56
C GLU A 222 -1.82 3.04 6.13
N LEU A 223 -1.82 1.71 6.10
CA LEU A 223 -2.98 0.88 5.78
C LEU A 223 -3.89 0.60 6.99
N GLU A 224 -3.62 1.19 8.16
CA GLU A 224 -4.34 0.94 9.41
C GLU A 224 -4.34 -0.56 9.82
N LEU A 225 -3.27 -1.30 9.49
CA LEU A 225 -3.09 -2.71 9.81
C LEU A 225 -2.38 -2.89 11.16
N SER A 226 -2.57 -4.05 11.79
CA SER A 226 -1.87 -4.39 13.03
C SER A 226 -0.34 -4.32 12.88
N PRO A 227 0.42 -3.88 13.90
CA PRO A 227 1.87 -3.96 13.86
C PRO A 227 2.37 -5.39 13.61
N LEU A 228 3.52 -5.51 12.98
CA LEU A 228 4.23 -6.78 12.82
C LEU A 228 5.43 -6.81 13.78
N GLU A 229 5.58 -7.89 14.52
CA GLU A 229 6.79 -8.17 15.30
C GLU A 229 7.87 -8.68 14.34
N PHE A 230 9.03 -8.01 14.29
CA PHE A 230 10.12 -8.35 13.35
C PHE A 230 11.20 -9.25 13.95
N ASP A 231 11.07 -9.66 15.22
CA ASP A 231 12.04 -10.51 15.91
C ASP A 231 12.36 -11.79 15.12
N GLN A 232 11.35 -12.40 14.49
CA GLN A 232 11.51 -13.59 13.65
C GLN A 232 12.20 -13.28 12.31
N PHE A 233 12.07 -12.06 11.80
CA PHE A 233 12.73 -11.63 10.56
C PHE A 233 14.22 -11.40 10.78
N GLU A 234 14.60 -10.78 11.91
CA GLU A 234 16.01 -10.59 12.26
C GLU A 234 16.72 -11.94 12.47
N MET A 235 16.07 -12.88 13.16
CA MET A 235 16.57 -14.25 13.29
C MET A 235 16.77 -14.92 11.93
N PHE A 236 15.78 -14.82 11.02
CA PHE A 236 15.87 -15.40 9.69
C PHE A 236 17.05 -14.84 8.87
N ILE A 237 17.27 -13.52 8.90
CA ILE A 237 18.40 -12.90 8.20
C ILE A 237 19.73 -13.39 8.80
N SER A 238 19.83 -13.46 10.13
CA SER A 238 21.02 -13.97 10.82
C SER A 238 21.32 -15.43 10.48
N ASP A 239 20.30 -16.28 10.42
CA ASP A 239 20.48 -17.70 10.09
C ASP A 239 20.96 -17.90 8.64
N MET A 240 20.44 -17.09 7.70
CA MET A 240 20.92 -17.11 6.32
C MET A 240 22.39 -16.68 6.21
N ASP A 241 22.81 -15.65 6.96
CA ASP A 241 24.20 -15.19 6.94
C ASP A 241 25.15 -16.32 7.38
N LEU A 242 24.81 -16.99 8.48
CA LEU A 242 25.62 -18.11 9.00
C LEU A 242 25.68 -19.26 7.99
N ALA A 243 24.55 -19.60 7.36
CA ALA A 243 24.51 -20.65 6.34
C ALA A 243 25.38 -20.29 5.12
N TYR A 244 25.35 -19.03 4.69
CA TYR A 244 26.15 -18.58 3.57
C TYR A 244 27.64 -18.51 3.89
N ASP A 245 28.01 -17.98 5.07
CA ASP A 245 29.41 -17.95 5.50
C ASP A 245 29.99 -19.36 5.61
N SER A 246 29.21 -20.32 6.13
CA SER A 246 29.60 -21.74 6.15
C SER A 246 29.85 -22.26 4.73
N PHE A 247 28.91 -22.06 3.81
CA PHE A 247 29.04 -22.49 2.42
C PHE A 247 30.26 -21.85 1.73
N ALA A 248 30.45 -20.54 1.90
CA ALA A 248 31.56 -19.83 1.26
C ALA A 248 32.93 -20.28 1.80
N ASN A 249 33.01 -20.61 3.10
CA ASN A 249 34.23 -21.18 3.69
C ASN A 249 34.53 -22.57 3.15
N GLU A 250 33.51 -23.45 3.06
CA GLU A 250 33.66 -24.78 2.45
C GLU A 250 34.16 -24.70 1.00
N MET A 251 33.59 -23.80 0.19
CA MET A 251 34.04 -23.58 -1.19
C MET A 251 35.47 -23.05 -1.28
N THR A 252 35.88 -22.19 -0.33
CA THR A 252 37.25 -21.67 -0.27
C THR A 252 38.26 -22.77 0.07
N GLU A 253 37.90 -23.68 0.99
CA GLU A 253 38.74 -24.83 1.34
C GLU A 253 38.88 -25.80 0.17
N LEU A 254 37.79 -26.07 -0.56
CA LEU A 254 37.82 -26.88 -1.78
C LEU A 254 38.75 -26.30 -2.83
N ALA A 255 38.65 -24.99 -3.10
CA ALA A 255 39.50 -24.29 -4.08
C ALA A 255 41.01 -24.32 -3.73
N LYS A 256 41.36 -24.42 -2.45
CA LYS A 256 42.76 -24.55 -2.00
C LYS A 256 43.29 -25.98 -2.05
N SER A 257 42.39 -26.96 -2.16
CA SER A 257 42.72 -28.40 -2.17
C SER A 257 42.84 -28.98 -3.58
N SER A 258 42.34 -28.27 -4.59
CA SER A 258 42.49 -28.54 -6.02
C SER A 258 43.76 -27.92 -6.58
#